data_AF-A0A7C6RU50-F1
#
_entry.id   AF-A0A7C6RU50-F1
#
_cell.length_a   1.000
_cell.length_b   1.000
_cell.length_c   1.000
_cell.angle_alpha   90.00
_cell.angle_beta   90.00
_cell.angle_gamma   90.00
#
_symmetry.space_group_name_H-M   'P 1'
#
loop_
_entity.id
_entity.type
_entity.pdbx_description
1 polymer ?
#
loop_
_entity_poly.entity_id
_entity_poly.type
_entity_poly.pdbx_seq_one_letter_code
_entity_poly.pdbx_strand_id
1 'polypeptide(L)' 'MSKLINQPIQLKFKGSFPAAFSFGREFEVKYIANHWREGGQWWLDEPELFVYEVVTNRCRCELHFLPGLEQWVLYRLAD' A
#
# COMPACT_ATOMS: atom_id res chain seq x y z
N MET A 1 -8.96 -4.70 -15.13
CA MET A 1 -8.79 -3.22 -15.33
C MET A 1 -8.18 -2.64 -14.05
N SER A 2 -7.29 -1.63 -14.13
CA SER A 2 -6.73 -0.99 -12.93
C SER A 2 -7.30 0.42 -12.70
N LYS A 3 -7.63 0.74 -11.45
CA LYS A 3 -8.12 2.06 -11.01
C LYS A 3 -7.09 2.68 -10.08
N LEU A 4 -6.60 3.87 -10.44
CA LEU A 4 -5.84 4.72 -9.53
C LEU A 4 -6.77 5.31 -8.47
N ILE A 5 -6.30 5.29 -7.22
CA ILE A 5 -7.04 5.74 -6.03
C ILE A 5 -6.27 6.87 -5.34
N ASN A 6 -5.01 6.61 -4.98
CA ASN A 6 -4.12 7.52 -4.26
C ASN A 6 -4.76 8.17 -3.02
N GLN A 7 -5.27 7.36 -2.08
CA GLN A 7 -5.90 7.84 -0.84
C GLN A 7 -5.28 7.20 0.41
N PRO A 8 -5.13 7.96 1.52
CA PRO A 8 -4.63 7.42 2.77
C PRO A 8 -5.57 6.33 3.32
N ILE A 9 -4.99 5.28 3.89
CA ILE A 9 -5.70 4.17 4.53
C ILE A 9 -5.07 3.85 5.88
N GLN A 10 -5.88 3.30 6.79
CA GLN A 10 -5.39 2.67 8.01
C GLN A 10 -5.33 1.15 7.80
N LEU A 11 -4.16 0.57 8.03
CA LEU A 11 -3.97 -0.88 8.07
C LEU A 11 -4.23 -1.41 9.49
N LYS A 12 -4.96 -2.51 9.56
CA LYS A 12 -5.08 -3.36 10.74
C LYS A 12 -3.99 -4.41 10.68
N PHE A 13 -3.08 -4.40 11.64
CA PHE A 13 -1.98 -5.37 11.72
C PHE A 13 -2.34 -6.57 12.61
N LYS A 14 -1.83 -7.75 12.26
CA LYS A 14 -1.87 -8.97 13.08
C LYS A 14 -0.42 -9.40 13.34
N GLY A 15 0.13 -8.95 14.47
CA GLY A 15 1.58 -8.94 14.66
C GLY A 15 2.24 -8.00 13.65
N SER A 16 3.31 -8.45 13.00
CA SER A 16 4.01 -7.66 11.97
C SER A 16 3.34 -7.69 10.58
N PHE A 17 2.26 -8.44 10.39
CA PHE A 17 1.62 -8.61 9.08
C PHE A 17 0.43 -7.64 8.90
N PRO A 18 0.36 -6.86 7.80
CA PRO A 18 -0.80 -6.03 7.50
C PRO A 18 -1.96 -6.94 7.07
N ALA A 19 -2.93 -7.16 7.96
CA ALA A 19 -3.96 -8.18 7.80
C ALA A 19 -5.23 -7.67 7.10
N ALA A 20 -5.58 -6.39 7.24
CA ALA A 20 -6.73 -5.79 6.56
C ALA A 20 -6.62 -4.26 6.45
N PHE A 21 -7.40 -3.66 5.54
CA PHE A 21 -7.64 -2.22 5.49
C PHE A 21 -9.08 -1.89 5.05
N SER A 22 -9.50 -0.65 5.31
CA SER A 22 -10.83 -0.16 4.94
C SER A 22 -10.73 0.91 3.85
N PHE A 23 -11.43 0.70 2.74
CA PHE A 23 -11.59 1.69 1.66
C PHE A 23 -13.02 1.61 1.09
N GLY A 24 -13.97 2.26 1.77
CA GLY A 24 -15.43 2.15 1.53
C GLY A 24 -16.03 0.76 1.86
N ARG A 25 -15.20 -0.28 1.86
CA ARG A 25 -15.46 -1.66 2.30
C ARG A 25 -14.17 -2.21 2.94
N GLU A 26 -14.27 -3.26 3.74
CA GLU A 26 -13.09 -3.94 4.28
C GLU A 26 -12.46 -4.88 3.23
N PHE A 27 -11.13 -4.84 3.14
CA PHE A 27 -10.28 -5.70 2.33
C PHE A 27 -9.39 -6.50 3.27
N GLU A 28 -9.48 -7.83 3.22
CA GLU A 28 -8.60 -8.73 3.97
C GLU A 28 -7.38 -9.06 3.10
N VAL A 29 -6.19 -8.86 3.65
CA VAL A 29 -4.92 -9.14 2.98
C VAL A 29 -4.58 -10.62 3.15
N LYS A 30 -4.43 -11.33 2.03
CA LYS A 30 -4.03 -12.74 2.03
C LYS A 30 -2.51 -12.90 2.08
N TYR A 31 -1.80 -12.16 1.24
CA TYR A 31 -0.34 -12.13 1.18
C TYR A 31 0.16 -10.88 0.43
N ILE A 32 1.42 -10.53 0.68
CA ILE A 32 2.17 -9.54 -0.10
C ILE A 32 2.83 -10.31 -1.25
N ALA A 33 2.50 -9.96 -2.50
CA ALA A 33 3.04 -10.60 -3.70
C ALA A 33 4.44 -10.09 -4.04
N ASN A 34 4.65 -8.79 -3.92
CA ASN A 34 5.95 -8.14 -4.11
C ASN A 34 6.09 -6.96 -3.14
N HIS A 35 7.32 -6.57 -2.83
CA HIS A 35 7.61 -5.29 -2.21
C HIS A 35 8.93 -4.73 -2.77
N TRP A 36 9.02 -3.42 -2.92
CA TRP A 36 10.25 -2.73 -3.31
C TRP A 36 10.31 -1.35 -2.67
N ARG A 37 11.50 -0.75 -2.67
CA ARG A 37 11.73 0.63 -2.23
C ARG A 37 12.05 1.49 -3.45
N GLU A 38 11.29 2.55 -3.64
CA GLU A 38 11.60 3.61 -4.60
C GLU A 38 12.27 4.74 -3.81
N GLY A 39 13.57 4.93 -4.02
CA GLY A 39 14.39 5.81 -3.17
C GLY A 39 14.20 7.32 -3.38
N GLY A 40 13.23 7.73 -4.20
CA GLY A 40 13.13 9.09 -4.73
C GLY A 40 14.35 9.50 -5.58
N GLN A 41 14.32 10.68 -6.19
CA GLN A 41 15.57 11.34 -6.56
C GLN A 41 16.18 11.97 -5.31
N TRP A 42 17.11 11.27 -4.67
CA TRP A 42 17.82 11.71 -3.47
C TRP A 42 18.51 13.09 -3.61
N TRP A 43 18.83 13.52 -4.84
CA TRP A 43 19.37 14.86 -5.12
C TRP A 43 18.30 15.98 -5.24
N LEU A 44 17.01 15.64 -5.18
CA LEU A 44 15.87 16.56 -5.15
C LEU A 44 15.17 16.61 -3.78
N ASP A 45 15.73 15.95 -2.75
CA ASP A 45 15.09 15.76 -1.44
C ASP A 45 13.75 14.98 -1.53
N GLU A 46 13.54 14.19 -2.58
CA GLU A 46 12.35 13.36 -2.70
C GLU A 46 12.37 12.24 -1.65
N PRO A 47 11.30 12.07 -0.85
CA PRO A 47 11.28 11.08 0.22
C PRO A 47 11.27 9.66 -0.33
N GLU A 48 11.98 8.76 0.34
CA GLU A 48 11.90 7.32 0.07
C GLU A 48 10.46 6.83 0.19
N LEU A 49 10.03 5.99 -0.74
CA LEU A 49 8.71 5.36 -0.79
C LEU A 49 8.87 3.84 -0.74
N PHE A 50 8.07 3.16 0.07
CA PHE A 50 7.99 1.70 0.05
C PHE A 50 6.69 1.26 -0.63
N VAL A 51 6.80 0.48 -1.70
CA VAL A 51 5.65 -0.03 -2.46
C VAL A 51 5.46 -1.50 -2.15
N TYR A 52 4.22 -1.85 -1.84
CA TYR A 52 3.78 -3.20 -1.51
C TYR A 52 2.66 -3.59 -2.46
N GLU A 53 2.90 -4.64 -3.22
CA GLU A 53 1.89 -5.27 -4.06
C GLU A 53 1.20 -6.36 -3.24
N VAL A 54 -0.10 -6.20 -3.01
CA VAL A 54 -0.86 -6.96 -2.01
C VAL A 54 -2.03 -7.68 -2.66
N VAL A 55 -2.19 -8.97 -2.39
CA VAL A 55 -3.33 -9.75 -2.84
C VAL A 55 -4.35 -9.83 -1.71
N THR A 56 -5.56 -9.35 -1.96
CA THR A 56 -6.65 -9.33 -0.98
C THR A 56 -7.68 -10.43 -1.26
N ASN A 57 -8.69 -10.53 -0.41
CA ASN A 57 -9.88 -11.34 -0.64
C ASN A 57 -10.78 -10.86 -1.80
N ARG A 58 -10.58 -9.65 -2.33
CA ARG A 58 -11.41 -9.07 -3.41
C ARG A 58 -10.67 -8.80 -4.72
N CYS A 59 -9.42 -8.37 -4.65
CA CYS A 59 -8.62 -7.91 -5.80
C CYS A 59 -7.12 -7.76 -5.44
N ARG A 60 -6.29 -7.46 -6.43
CA ARG A 60 -4.88 -7.06 -6.25
C ARG A 60 -4.83 -5.56 -5.94
N CYS A 61 -3.93 -5.13 -5.06
CA CYS A 61 -3.82 -3.75 -4.59
C CYS A 61 -2.36 -3.32 -4.54
N GLU A 62 -2.12 -2.03 -4.74
CA GLU A 62 -0.80 -1.43 -4.58
C GLU A 62 -0.89 -0.45 -3.41
N LEU A 63 -0.15 -0.76 -2.35
CA LEU A 63 -0.08 0.05 -1.15
C LEU A 63 1.28 0.75 -1.09
N HIS A 64 1.25 2.04 -0.81
CA HIS A 64 2.41 2.91 -0.70
C HIS A 64 2.57 3.29 0.76
N PHE A 65 3.74 3.06 1.35
CA PHE A 65 4.11 3.52 2.68
C PHE A 65 5.10 4.67 2.58
N LEU A 66 4.70 5.81 3.12
CA LEU A 66 5.45 7.06 3.16
C LEU A 66 6.10 7.19 4.54
N PRO A 67 7.40 6.82 4.71
CA PRO A 67 8.07 6.77 5.99
C PRO A 67 8.17 8.14 6.65
N GLY A 68 8.41 9.21 5.87
CA GLY A 68 8.47 10.59 6.38
C GLY A 68 7.14 11.15 6.89
N LEU A 69 6.03 10.45 6.65
CA LEU A 69 4.69 10.78 7.18
C LEU A 69 4.08 9.66 8.04
N GLU A 70 4.83 8.55 8.24
CA GLU A 70 4.36 7.29 8.84
C GLU A 70 3.01 6.78 8.27
N GLN A 71 2.71 7.10 7.00
CA GLN A 71 1.37 6.98 6.43
C GLN A 71 1.30 5.90 5.34
N TRP A 72 0.22 5.13 5.36
CA TRP A 72 -0.14 4.20 4.29
C TRP A 72 -1.16 4.79 3.34
N VAL A 73 -0.97 4.55 2.04
CA VAL A 73 -1.80 5.05 0.93
C VAL A 73 -2.19 3.88 0.04
N LEU A 74 -3.48 3.72 -0.24
CA LEU A 74 -3.96 2.86 -1.31
C LEU A 74 -3.76 3.59 -2.63
N TYR A 75 -2.72 3.23 -3.37
CA TYR A 75 -2.36 3.88 -4.62
C TYR A 75 -3.22 3.37 -5.79
N ARG A 76 -3.34 2.04 -5.94
CA ARG A 76 -4.01 1.40 -7.07
C ARG A 76 -4.81 0.17 -6.64
N LEU A 77 -5.97 -0.02 -7.26
CA LEU A 77 -6.72 -1.28 -7.27
C LEU A 77 -6.58 -1.91 -8.65
N ALA A 78 -6.23 -3.19 -8.71
CA ALA A 78 -6.15 -3.99 -9.93
C ALA A 78 -7.08 -5.20 -9.80
N ASP A 79 -8.02 -5.30 -10.74
CA ASP A 79 -8.93 -6.43 -10.93
C ASP A 79 -8.15 -7.71 -11.32
#